data_AF-A0A938B5G1-F1
#
_entry.id   AF-A0A938B5G1-F1
#
_cell.length_a   1.000
_cell.length_b   1.000
_cell.length_c   1.000
_cell.angle_alpha   90.00
_cell.angle_beta   90.00
_cell.angle_gamma   90.00
#
_symmetry.space_group_name_H-M   'P 1'
#
loop_
_entity.id
_entity.type
_entity.pdbx_description
1 polymer ?
#
loop_
_entity_poly.entity_id
_entity_poly.type
_entity_poly.pdbx_seq_one_letter_code
_entity_poly.pdbx_strand_id
1 'polypeptide(L)'
;MGLIKAFDVQDDGSITHGRLFCVLQDERPGVPDGMKVDLDGNLYCTGPGGVWIIDPTGKHLGTIALGDGKRATNVGWGGGDWKTLFITTFHELACVRMRIAGIPVPRRI
;
A
#
# COMPACT_ATOMS: atom_id res chain seq x y z
N MET A 1 -3.25 -10.29 -12.62
CA MET A 1 -2.74 -8.96 -13.03
C MET A 1 -3.60 -7.90 -12.40
N GLY A 2 -2.99 -7.01 -11.62
CA GLY A 2 -3.65 -5.84 -11.03
C GLY A 2 -3.08 -4.53 -11.58
N LEU A 3 -3.90 -3.49 -11.69
CA LEU A 3 -3.46 -2.18 -12.18
C LEU A 3 -3.67 -1.13 -11.09
N ILE A 4 -2.63 -0.35 -10.81
CA ILE A 4 -2.76 0.87 -10.00
C ILE A 4 -2.71 2.06 -10.95
N LYS A 5 -3.69 2.96 -10.83
CA LYS A 5 -3.75 4.20 -11.57
C LYS A 5 -3.50 5.39 -10.65
N ALA A 6 -2.85 6.41 -11.18
CA ALA A 6 -2.70 7.71 -10.53
C ALA A 6 -3.49 8.77 -11.31
N PHE A 7 -3.95 9.77 -10.58
CA PHE A 7 -4.70 10.90 -11.11
C PHE A 7 -4.22 12.18 -10.43
N ASP A 8 -4.32 13.29 -11.13
CA ASP A 8 -4.04 14.59 -10.56
C ASP A 8 -5.33 15.13 -9.93
N VAL A 9 -5.27 15.44 -8.64
CA VAL A 9 -6.42 15.98 -7.88
C VAL A 9 -6.39 17.50 -8.00
N GLN A 10 -7.50 18.08 -8.46
CA GLN A 10 -7.67 19.53 -8.59
C GLN A 10 -8.14 20.14 -7.26
N ASP A 11 -8.09 21.47 -7.16
CA ASP A 11 -8.50 22.21 -5.95
C ASP A 11 -9.97 21.98 -5.57
N ASP A 12 -10.83 21.69 -6.55
CA ASP A 12 -12.25 21.36 -6.35
C ASP A 12 -12.51 19.88 -6.00
N GLY A 13 -11.44 19.08 -5.89
CA GLY A 13 -11.49 17.64 -5.63
C GLY A 13 -11.79 16.77 -6.86
N SER A 14 -11.97 17.36 -8.04
CA SER A 14 -12.08 16.60 -9.29
C SER A 14 -10.74 15.94 -9.65
N ILE A 15 -10.78 14.88 -10.45
CA ILE A 15 -9.60 14.13 -10.89
C ILE A 15 -9.38 14.26 -12.39
N THR A 16 -8.13 14.49 -12.78
CA THR A 16 -7.72 14.58 -14.19
C THR A 16 -6.46 13.74 -14.46
N HIS A 17 -6.02 13.68 -15.72
CA HIS A 17 -4.74 13.07 -16.13
C HIS A 17 -4.50 11.65 -15.59
N GLY A 18 -5.53 10.80 -15.70
CA GLY A 18 -5.45 9.39 -15.31
C GLY A 18 -4.35 8.66 -16.07
N ARG A 19 -3.43 8.05 -15.34
CA ARG A 19 -2.27 7.33 -15.88
C ARG A 19 -2.05 6.00 -15.19
N LEU A 20 -1.50 5.03 -15.91
CA LEU A 20 -1.02 3.79 -15.30
C LEU A 20 0.19 4.12 -14.43
N PHE A 21 0.12 3.78 -13.15
CA PHE A 21 1.19 4.00 -12.19
C PHE A 21 2.02 2.74 -11.99
N CYS A 22 1.37 1.59 -11.76
CA CYS A 22 2.06 0.33 -11.55
C CYS A 22 1.21 -0.85 -12.04
N VAL A 23 1.86 -1.88 -12.57
CA VAL A 23 1.25 -3.18 -12.88
C VAL A 23 1.71 -4.19 -11.83
N LEU A 24 0.75 -4.69 -11.04
CA LEU A 24 0.99 -5.73 -10.04
C LEU A 24 0.85 -7.08 -10.74
N GLN A 25 1.97 -7.55 -11.29
CA GLN A 25 2.08 -8.81 -12.00
C GLN A 25 3.09 -9.73 -11.31
N ASP A 26 2.59 -10.85 -10.84
CA ASP A 26 3.33 -11.94 -10.22
C ASP A 26 2.43 -13.19 -10.24
N GLU A 27 3.03 -14.37 -10.15
CA GLU A 27 2.32 -15.66 -10.18
C GLU A 27 1.75 -16.05 -8.81
N ARG A 28 2.25 -15.44 -7.73
CA ARG A 28 1.80 -15.67 -6.36
C ARG A 28 0.35 -15.20 -6.15
N PRO A 29 -0.41 -15.83 -5.23
CA PRO A 29 -1.80 -15.45 -4.97
C PRO A 29 -1.91 -14.06 -4.36
N GLY A 30 -3.02 -13.37 -4.65
CA GLY A 30 -3.32 -12.04 -4.13
C GLY A 30 -3.74 -11.09 -5.24
N VAL A 31 -4.44 -10.02 -4.87
CA VAL A 31 -4.89 -8.96 -5.79
C VAL A 31 -4.73 -7.60 -5.10
N PRO A 32 -4.67 -6.50 -5.87
CA PRO A 32 -4.73 -5.17 -5.27
C PRO A 32 -6.07 -4.93 -4.58
N ASP A 33 -6.01 -4.50 -3.33
CA ASP A 33 -7.15 -4.11 -2.49
C ASP A 33 -6.77 -2.81 -1.74
N GLY A 34 -6.45 -2.87 -0.44
CA GLY A 34 -6.04 -1.70 0.33
C GLY A 34 -4.65 -1.15 0.00
N MET A 35 -4.47 0.17 0.20
CA MET A 35 -3.20 0.87 0.01
C MET A 35 -2.98 2.07 0.96
N LYS A 36 -1.72 2.38 1.27
CA LYS A 36 -1.26 3.54 2.07
C LYS A 36 0.10 4.04 1.59
N VAL A 37 0.45 5.27 1.97
CA VAL A 37 1.70 5.93 1.56
C VAL A 37 2.53 6.30 2.80
N ASP A 38 3.87 6.23 2.69
CA ASP A 38 4.81 6.71 3.71
C ASP A 38 5.28 8.15 3.46
N LEU A 39 6.05 8.72 4.38
CA LEU A 39 6.53 10.11 4.29
C LEU A 39 7.49 10.37 3.12
N ASP A 40 8.10 9.33 2.55
CA ASP A 40 8.98 9.44 1.38
C ASP A 40 8.19 9.28 0.06
N GLY A 41 6.87 9.07 0.15
CA GLY A 41 5.99 8.90 -1.00
C GLY A 41 5.91 7.46 -1.53
N ASN A 42 6.47 6.48 -0.83
CA ASN A 42 6.35 5.09 -1.26
C ASN A 42 4.91 4.59 -1.01
N LEU A 43 4.32 3.98 -2.04
CA LEU A 43 3.03 3.33 -1.98
C LEU A 43 3.18 1.89 -1.49
N TYR A 44 2.42 1.56 -0.45
CA TYR A 44 2.23 0.21 0.07
C TYR A 44 0.86 -0.25 -0.39
N CYS A 45 0.82 -1.27 -1.25
CA CYS A 45 -0.43 -1.82 -1.76
C CYS A 45 -0.45 -3.33 -1.52
N THR A 46 -1.58 -3.83 -1.04
CA THR A 46 -1.83 -5.27 -1.04
C THR A 46 -1.77 -5.81 -2.46
N GLY A 47 -1.35 -7.06 -2.65
CA GLY A 47 -1.14 -7.61 -3.97
C GLY A 47 -0.72 -9.07 -3.98
N PRO A 48 -0.40 -9.60 -5.16
CA PRO A 48 0.22 -10.91 -5.30
C PRO A 48 1.40 -11.11 -4.35
N GLY A 49 1.37 -12.15 -3.52
CA GLY A 49 2.45 -12.51 -2.61
C GLY A 49 2.58 -11.68 -1.33
N GLY A 50 1.72 -10.66 -1.11
CA GLY A 50 1.73 -9.88 0.13
C GLY A 50 1.47 -8.39 -0.07
N VAL A 51 2.32 -7.54 0.53
CA VAL A 51 2.23 -6.08 0.39
C VAL A 51 3.41 -5.57 -0.45
N TRP A 52 3.10 -5.01 -1.61
CA TRP A 52 4.07 -4.40 -2.51
C TRP A 52 4.46 -3.01 -2.00
N ILE A 53 5.75 -2.72 -2.03
CA ILE A 53 6.32 -1.40 -1.78
C ILE A 53 6.75 -0.83 -3.14
N ILE A 54 6.18 0.30 -3.52
CA ILE A 54 6.32 0.91 -4.83
C ILE A 54 6.79 2.34 -4.62
N ASP A 55 7.87 2.75 -5.28
CA ASP A 55 8.39 4.12 -5.15
C ASP A 55 7.49 5.15 -5.87
N PRO A 56 7.69 6.47 -5.67
CA PRO A 56 6.88 7.51 -6.32
C PRO A 56 6.90 7.50 -7.85
N THR A 57 7.82 6.76 -8.49
CA THR A 57 7.90 6.62 -9.95
C THR A 57 7.07 5.44 -10.48
N GLY A 58 6.51 4.61 -9.58
CA GLY A 58 5.76 3.40 -9.93
C GLY A 58 6.62 2.14 -9.97
N LYS A 59 7.89 2.23 -9.56
CA LYS A 59 8.81 1.08 -9.56
C LYS A 59 8.61 0.24 -8.30
N HIS A 60 8.45 -1.07 -8.49
CA HIS A 60 8.40 -2.05 -7.40
C HIS A 60 9.77 -2.15 -6.71
N LEU A 61 9.83 -1.82 -5.43
CA LEU A 61 11.03 -1.90 -4.59
C LEU A 61 11.17 -3.27 -3.91
N GLY A 62 10.05 -3.91 -3.59
CA GLY A 62 10.01 -5.22 -2.96
C GLY A 62 8.65 -5.54 -2.36
N THR A 63 8.50 -6.78 -1.87
CA THR A 63 7.24 -7.29 -1.32
C THR A 63 7.44 -7.76 0.13
N ILE A 64 6.59 -7.30 1.05
CA ILE A 64 6.49 -7.86 2.40
C ILE A 64 5.67 -9.14 2.30
N ALA A 65 6.33 -10.29 2.43
CA ALA A 65 5.69 -11.59 2.37
C ALA A 65 4.92 -11.89 3.66
N LEU A 66 3.74 -12.51 3.51
CA LEU A 66 2.91 -12.97 4.64
C LEU A 66 3.02 -14.48 4.91
N GLY A 67 3.85 -15.18 4.14
CA GLY A 67 3.95 -16.64 4.16
C GLY A 67 2.88 -17.31 3.30
N ASP A 68 2.97 -18.64 3.21
CA ASP A 68 2.19 -19.44 2.26
C ASP A 68 0.68 -19.37 2.54
N GLY A 69 -0.09 -19.24 1.46
CA GLY A 69 -1.56 -19.25 1.50
C GLY A 69 -2.24 -17.98 2.02
N LYS A 70 -1.50 -17.03 2.63
CA LYS A 70 -2.08 -15.80 3.16
C LYS A 70 -2.26 -14.73 2.07
N ARG A 71 -3.34 -13.96 2.19
CA ARG A 71 -3.67 -12.86 1.27
C ARG A 71 -3.96 -11.61 2.08
N ALA A 72 -3.18 -10.56 1.81
CA ALA A 72 -3.42 -9.25 2.41
C ALA A 72 -4.71 -8.65 1.85
N THR A 73 -5.51 -8.03 2.70
CA THR A 73 -6.76 -7.34 2.32
C THR A 73 -6.63 -5.84 2.50
N ASN A 74 -5.95 -5.37 3.55
CA ASN A 74 -5.72 -3.95 3.77
C ASN A 74 -4.43 -3.70 4.56
N VAL A 75 -3.98 -2.45 4.54
CA VAL A 75 -2.82 -1.98 5.30
C VAL A 75 -3.11 -0.63 5.97
N GLY A 76 -2.50 -0.42 7.13
CA GLY A 76 -2.66 0.81 7.89
C GLY A 76 -1.43 1.12 8.73
N TRP A 77 -1.00 2.38 8.72
CA TRP A 77 0.05 2.84 9.63
C TRP A 77 -0.50 3.04 11.03
N GLY A 78 0.35 2.81 12.03
CA GLY A 78 0.03 3.06 13.43
C GLY A 78 1.25 2.97 14.33
N GLY A 79 1.01 2.82 15.64
CA GLY A 79 2.01 3.06 16.67
C GLY A 79 2.16 4.56 16.98
N GLY A 80 2.76 4.89 18.13
CA GLY A 80 2.89 6.29 18.58
C GLY A 80 3.75 7.17 17.64
N ASP A 81 4.59 6.54 16.81
CA ASP A 81 5.49 7.19 15.87
C ASP A 81 5.20 6.84 14.40
N TRP A 82 4.05 6.22 14.12
CA TRP A 82 3.58 5.85 12.79
C TRP A 82 4.51 4.93 11.98
N LYS A 83 5.49 4.23 12.59
CA LYS A 83 6.33 3.26 11.86
C LYS A 83 5.95 1.79 12.09
N THR A 84 4.74 1.52 12.55
CA THR A 84 4.18 0.15 12.54
C THR A 84 3.18 0.05 11.40
N LEU A 85 3.45 -0.83 10.44
CA LEU A 85 2.50 -1.17 9.37
C LEU A 85 1.68 -2.37 9.83
N PHE A 86 0.39 -2.16 10.05
CA PHE A 86 -0.59 -3.20 10.29
C PHE A 86 -1.12 -3.72 8.96
N ILE A 87 -1.30 -5.04 8.87
CA ILE A 87 -1.73 -5.73 7.65
C ILE A 87 -2.86 -6.67 8.03
N THR A 88 -4.04 -6.48 7.45
CA THR A 88 -5.15 -7.41 7.62
C THR A 88 -5.07 -8.50 6.56
N THR A 89 -5.42 -9.72 6.97
CA THR A 89 -5.76 -10.83 6.07
C THR A 89 -7.21 -11.22 6.31
N PHE A 90 -7.69 -12.31 5.71
CA PHE A 90 -9.03 -12.82 5.98
C PHE A 90 -9.26 -13.30 7.42
N HIS A 91 -8.20 -13.71 8.13
CA HIS A 91 -8.34 -14.38 9.43
C HIS A 91 -7.42 -13.84 10.52
N GLU A 92 -6.47 -12.98 10.15
CA GLU A 92 -5.40 -12.55 11.05
C GLU A 92 -5.06 -11.08 10.84
N LEU A 93 -4.53 -10.47 11.90
CA LEU A 93 -3.85 -9.17 11.87
C LEU A 93 -2.36 -9.40 12.06
N ALA A 94 -1.56 -9.02 11.08
CA ALA A 94 -0.11 -9.00 11.18
C ALA A 94 0.40 -7.56 11.37
N CYS A 95 1.61 -7.40 11.90
CA CYS A 95 2.28 -6.11 11.92
C CYS A 95 3.77 -6.26 11.66
N VAL A 96 4.35 -5.21 11.07
CA VAL A 96 5.79 -5.13 10.82
C VAL A 96 6.28 -3.72 11.14
N ARG A 97 7.47 -3.65 11.72
CA ARG A 97 8.14 -2.39 12.01
C ARG A 97 8.85 -1.88 10.76
N MET A 98 8.54 -0.65 10.37
CA MET A 98 9.09 0.00 9.18
C MET A 98 10.13 1.06 9.55
N ARG A 99 11.00 1.37 8.60
CA ARG A 99 12.07 2.38 8.78
C ARG A 99 11.52 3.81 8.65
N ILE A 100 10.63 4.00 7.68
CA ILE A 100 9.98 5.28 7.35
C ILE A 100 8.58 5.26 7.98
N ALA A 101 8.17 6.40 8.52
CA ALA A 101 6.84 6.55 9.09
C ALA A 101 5.78 6.70 7.99
N GLY A 102 4.57 6.25 8.26
CA GLY A 102 3.40 6.51 7.44
C GLY A 102 2.97 7.97 7.41
N ILE A 103 2.20 8.37 6.39
CA ILE A 103 1.41 9.60 6.47
C ILE A 103 0.39 9.45 7.61
N PRO A 104 0.44 10.30 8.65
CA PRO A 104 -0.49 10.24 9.76
C PRO A 104 -1.94 10.47 9.31
N VAL A 105 -2.88 9.77 9.93
CA VAL A 105 -4.31 10.08 9.73
C VAL A 105 -4.58 11.45 10.35
N PRO A 106 -5.26 12.38 9.64
CA PRO A 106 -5.65 13.67 10.21
C PRO A 106 -6.42 13.45 11.51
N ARG A 107 -5.99 14.13 12.59
CA ARG A 107 -6.78 14.10 13.82
C ARG A 107 -8.09 14.83 13.55
N ARG A 108 -9.21 14.24 13.95
CA ARG A 108 -10.48 14.98 13.98
C ARG A 108 -10.27 16.21 14.86
N ILE A 109 -10.42 17.38 14.24
CA ILE A 109 -10.55 18.68 14.90
C ILE A 109 -11.97 18.83 15.42
#